data_AF-A0A7K1SR27-F1
#
_entry.id   AF-A0A7K1SR27-F1
#
_cell.length_a   1.000
_cell.length_b   1.000
_cell.length_c   1.000
_cell.angle_alpha   90.00
_cell.angle_beta   90.00
_cell.angle_gamma   90.00
#
_symmetry.space_group_name_H-M   'P 1'
#
loop_
_entity.id
_entity.type
_entity.pdbx_description
1 polymer ?
#
loop_
_entity_poly.entity_id
_entity_poly.type
_entity_poly.pdbx_seq_one_letter_code
_entity_poly.pdbx_strand_id
1 'polypeptide(L)'
;MADFSITLEGHTIEIDTSSWNGSEAILYDGDVVSKKRSFMYLTAHSFQVKENEESIVYEVNVIAGMTGHGYIVRRNGVIVAHEP
;
A
#
# COMPACT_ATOMS: atom_id res chain seq x y z
N MET A 1 -9.54 -4.78 9.87
CA MET A 1 -8.22 -5.02 10.48
C MET A 1 -7.28 -5.02 9.30
N ALA A 2 -6.30 -4.13 9.24
CA ALA A 2 -5.43 -4.03 8.08
C ALA A 2 -4.65 -5.35 7.90
N ASP A 3 -4.46 -5.78 6.65
CA ASP A 3 -3.71 -7.00 6.35
C ASP A 3 -2.21 -6.77 6.57
N PHE A 4 -1.73 -5.55 6.22
CA PHE A 4 -0.36 -5.13 6.45
C PHE A 4 -0.30 -3.73 7.03
N SER A 5 0.67 -3.51 7.92
CA SER A 5 0.98 -2.20 8.50
C SER A 5 2.48 -1.99 8.47
N ILE A 6 2.92 -0.90 7.83
CA ILE A 6 4.32 -0.58 7.60
C ILE A 6 4.60 0.79 8.22
N THR A 7 5.57 0.88 9.11
CA THR A 7 6.02 2.16 9.70
C THR A 7 7.35 2.59 9.07
N LEU A 8 7.36 3.79 8.47
CA LEU A 8 8.52 4.38 7.80
C LEU A 8 8.69 5.82 8.23
N GLU A 9 9.87 6.19 8.74
CA GLU A 9 10.21 7.57 9.11
C GLU A 9 9.17 8.28 10.01
N GLY A 10 8.44 7.53 10.84
CA GLY A 10 7.40 8.07 11.74
C GLY A 10 5.99 8.13 11.13
N HIS A 11 5.84 7.74 9.87
CA HIS A 11 4.56 7.60 9.18
C HIS A 11 4.14 6.14 9.07
N THR A 12 2.84 5.89 8.99
CA THR A 12 2.29 4.53 8.87
C THR A 12 1.54 4.39 7.55
N ILE A 13 1.88 3.35 6.79
CA ILE A 13 1.15 2.90 5.61
C ILE A 13 0.41 1.62 5.97
N GLU A 14 -0.91 1.63 5.81
CA GLU A 14 -1.74 0.45 6.03
C GLU A 14 -2.31 -0.03 4.70
N ILE A 15 -2.30 -1.33 4.51
CA ILE A 15 -2.87 -2.00 3.34
C ILE A 15 -4.06 -2.81 3.83
N ASP A 16 -5.26 -2.39 3.43
CA ASP A 16 -6.52 -3.04 3.78
C ASP A 16 -7.10 -3.68 2.51
N THR A 17 -7.11 -5.02 2.47
CA THR A 17 -7.66 -5.79 1.35
C THR A 17 -8.84 -6.64 1.81
N SER A 18 -9.83 -6.81 0.93
CA SER A 18 -11.02 -7.60 1.27
C SER A 18 -11.41 -8.56 0.15
N SER A 19 -11.25 -9.87 0.41
CA SER A 19 -11.50 -10.93 -0.57
C SER A 19 -12.97 -11.10 -0.89
N TRP A 20 -13.83 -10.62 0.01
CA TRP A 20 -15.27 -10.69 -0.15
C TRP A 20 -15.79 -9.76 -1.25
N ASN A 21 -15.27 -8.54 -1.34
CA ASN A 21 -15.75 -7.53 -2.29
C ASN A 21 -14.68 -7.09 -3.30
N GLY A 22 -13.45 -7.61 -3.18
CA GLY A 22 -12.29 -7.23 -3.98
C GLY A 22 -11.83 -5.81 -3.70
N SER A 23 -12.12 -5.22 -2.54
CA SER A 23 -11.71 -3.86 -2.21
C SER A 23 -10.24 -3.85 -1.80
N GLU A 24 -9.51 -2.84 -2.26
CA GLU A 24 -8.14 -2.55 -1.88
C GLU A 24 -8.08 -1.08 -1.46
N ALA A 25 -7.64 -0.81 -0.24
CA ALA A 25 -7.45 0.55 0.25
C ALA A 25 -6.05 0.69 0.85
N ILE A 26 -5.40 1.80 0.53
CA ILE A 26 -4.14 2.21 1.13
C ILE A 26 -4.43 3.41 2.01
N LEU A 27 -4.03 3.31 3.28
CA LEU A 27 -4.11 4.40 4.23
C LEU A 27 -2.70 4.90 4.54
N TYR A 28 -2.56 6.22 4.68
CA TYR A 28 -1.34 6.88 5.13
C TYR A 28 -1.70 7.69 6.38
N ASP A 29 -1.10 7.36 7.51
CA ASP A 29 -1.41 7.92 8.83
C ASP A 29 -2.92 7.87 9.17
N GLY A 30 -3.60 6.82 8.71
CA GLY A 30 -5.04 6.60 8.91
C GLY A 30 -5.95 7.26 7.86
N ASP A 31 -5.41 8.08 6.96
CA ASP A 31 -6.18 8.69 5.87
C ASP A 31 -6.13 7.81 4.61
N VAL A 32 -7.29 7.55 3.99
CA VAL A 32 -7.37 6.78 2.74
C VAL A 32 -6.79 7.61 1.58
N VAL A 33 -5.57 7.27 1.16
CA VAL A 33 -4.86 7.94 0.06
C VAL A 33 -5.09 7.28 -1.29
N SER A 34 -5.50 6.02 -1.29
CA SER A 34 -5.83 5.30 -2.52
C SER A 34 -6.86 4.21 -2.26
N LYS A 35 -7.86 4.09 -3.12
CA LYS A 35 -8.85 3.01 -3.05
C LYS A 35 -9.17 2.49 -4.44
N LYS A 36 -9.10 1.18 -4.61
CA LYS A 36 -9.37 0.48 -5.86
C LYS A 36 -10.15 -0.79 -5.58
N ARG A 37 -10.59 -1.43 -6.66
CA ARG A 37 -11.32 -2.69 -6.60
C ARG A 37 -10.69 -3.68 -7.58
N SER A 38 -10.22 -4.81 -7.08
CA SER A 38 -9.62 -5.89 -7.85
C SER A 38 -9.94 -7.24 -7.23
N PHE A 39 -10.37 -8.18 -8.07
CA PHE A 39 -10.66 -9.55 -7.63
C PHE A 39 -9.40 -10.40 -7.47
N MET A 40 -8.24 -9.94 -7.95
CA MET A 40 -6.97 -10.69 -7.89
C MET A 40 -5.86 -9.94 -7.15
N TYR A 41 -6.14 -8.77 -6.57
CA TYR A 41 -5.16 -7.98 -5.83
C TYR A 41 -3.88 -7.62 -6.60
N LEU A 42 -3.98 -7.50 -7.92
CA LEU A 42 -2.84 -7.18 -8.79
C LEU A 42 -2.75 -5.68 -9.08
N THR A 43 -3.37 -4.83 -8.26
CA THR A 43 -3.48 -3.41 -8.57
C THR A 43 -2.36 -2.62 -7.93
N ALA A 44 -1.56 -1.95 -8.75
CA ALA A 44 -0.63 -0.94 -8.28
C ALA A 44 -1.41 0.28 -7.78
N HIS A 45 -1.15 0.70 -6.55
CA HIS A 45 -1.57 1.97 -5.98
C HIS A 45 -0.41 2.95 -6.04
N SER A 46 -0.66 4.17 -6.48
CA SER A 46 0.32 5.26 -6.40
C SER A 46 -0.37 6.48 -5.83
N PHE A 47 0.30 7.16 -4.92
CA PHE A 47 -0.18 8.37 -4.28
C PHE A 47 1.00 9.26 -3.90
N GLN A 48 0.72 10.54 -3.69
CA GLN A 48 1.72 11.55 -3.37
C GLN A 48 1.38 12.15 -2.01
N VAL A 49 2.37 12.24 -1.14
CA VAL A 49 2.26 12.90 0.17
C VAL A 49 3.27 14.02 0.26
N LYS A 50 3.04 14.95 1.20
CA LYS A 50 3.97 16.03 1.50
C LYS A 50 4.67 15.72 2.83
N GLU A 51 5.95 15.42 2.77
CA GLU A 51 6.80 15.17 3.93
C GLU A 51 7.86 16.27 3.98
N ASN A 52 7.99 16.99 5.10
CA ASN A 52 9.01 18.03 5.29
C ASN A 52 9.12 19.04 4.13
N GLU A 53 7.98 19.49 3.61
CA GLU A 53 7.86 20.40 2.46
C GLU A 53 8.23 19.81 1.09
N GLU A 54 8.77 18.60 1.05
CA GLU A 54 9.05 17.85 -0.17
C GLU A 54 7.84 17.00 -0.56
N SER A 55 7.71 16.76 -1.86
CA SER A 55 6.64 15.92 -2.39
C SER A 55 7.18 14.54 -2.69
N ILE A 56 6.65 13.55 -1.97
CA ILE A 56 7.12 12.17 -2.00
C ILE A 56 6.06 11.32 -2.68
N VAL A 57 6.48 10.52 -3.65
CA VAL A 57 5.62 9.58 -4.37
C VAL A 57 5.79 8.20 -3.76
N TYR A 58 4.68 7.61 -3.31
CA TYR A 58 4.63 6.23 -2.90
C TYR A 58 3.98 5.37 -3.97
N GLU A 59 4.49 4.16 -4.13
CA GLU A 59 3.90 3.13 -4.97
C GLU A 59 3.76 1.85 -4.15
N VAL A 60 2.52 1.41 -3.94
CA VAL A 60 2.19 0.19 -3.22
C VAL A 60 1.64 -0.82 -4.20
N ASN A 61 2.30 -1.96 -4.32
CA ASN A 61 1.85 -3.05 -5.16
C ASN A 61 1.48 -4.21 -4.25
N VAL A 62 0.21 -4.61 -4.30
CA VAL A 62 -0.23 -5.86 -3.68
C VAL A 62 0.10 -7.00 -4.64
N ILE A 63 0.58 -8.12 -4.12
CA ILE A 63 0.96 -9.30 -4.89
C ILE A 63 0.13 -10.47 -4.38
N ALA A 64 -0.63 -11.10 -5.26
CA ALA A 64 -1.30 -12.37 -4.95
C ALA A 64 -0.49 -13.54 -5.51
N GLY A 65 -0.16 -14.49 -4.64
CA GLY A 65 0.48 -15.76 -4.99
C GLY A 65 -0.39 -16.98 -4.66
N MET A 66 0.05 -18.17 -5.07
CA MET A 66 -0.65 -19.43 -4.79
C MET A 66 -0.79 -19.73 -3.28
N THR A 67 0.09 -19.19 -2.43
CA THR A 67 0.20 -19.53 -1.01
C THR A 67 -0.14 -18.38 -0.08
N GLY A 68 -0.40 -17.18 -0.59
CA GLY A 68 -0.54 -16.00 0.25
C GLY A 68 -0.60 -14.71 -0.55
N HIS A 69 -0.75 -13.61 0.17
CA HIS A 69 -0.70 -12.27 -0.37
C HIS A 69 0.52 -11.58 0.23
N GLY A 70 1.15 -10.74 -0.56
CA GLY A 70 2.32 -9.95 -0.18
C GLY A 70 2.20 -8.52 -0.70
N TYR A 71 3.23 -7.72 -0.46
CA TYR A 71 3.27 -6.35 -0.92
C TYR A 71 4.69 -5.88 -1.25
N ILE A 72 4.78 -4.84 -2.09
CA ILE A 72 6.00 -4.06 -2.29
C ILE A 72 5.63 -2.58 -2.18
N VAL A 73 6.29 -1.87 -1.28
CA VAL A 73 6.21 -0.41 -1.14
C VAL A 73 7.47 0.23 -1.69
N ARG A 74 7.30 1.20 -2.58
CA ARG A 74 8.37 2.08 -3.05
C ARG A 74 8.12 3.52 -2.61
N ARG A 75 9.19 4.23 -2.28
CA ARG A 75 9.23 5.68 -2.01
C ARG A 75 10.16 6.32 -3.04
N ASN A 76 9.63 7.22 -3.86
CA ASN A 76 10.33 7.82 -5.00
C ASN A 76 11.05 6.79 -5.90
N GLY A 77 10.37 5.65 -6.16
CA GLY A 77 10.89 4.54 -6.97
C GLY A 77 11.85 3.58 -6.26
N VAL A 78 12.28 3.88 -5.03
CA VAL A 78 13.15 3.01 -4.23
C VAL A 78 12.30 2.09 -3.35
N ILE A 79 12.57 0.78 -3.36
CA ILE A 79 11.88 -0.19 -2.48
C ILE A 79 12.28 0.11 -1.03
N VAL A 80 11.28 0.37 -0.20
CA VAL A 80 11.45 0.69 1.23
C VAL A 80 10.89 -0.39 2.15
N ALA A 81 9.92 -1.17 1.66
CA ALA A 81 9.38 -2.33 2.36
C ALA A 81 8.85 -3.35 1.36
N HIS A 82 8.96 -4.64 1.68
CA HIS A 82 8.30 -5.70 0.92
C HIS A 82 8.09 -6.94 1.77
N GLU A 83 7.04 -7.69 1.47
CA GLU A 83 6.74 -9.00 2.04
C GLU A 83 6.22 -9.90 0.91
N PRO A 84 6.84 -11.05 0.65
CA PRO A 84 6.44 -11.95 -0.44
C PRO A 84 5.23 -12.82 -0.12
#